data_AF-A0A3M7LB24-F1
#
_entry.id   AF-A0A3M7LB24-F1
#
_cell.length_a   1.000
_cell.length_b   1.000
_cell.length_c   1.000
_cell.angle_alpha   90.00
_cell.angle_beta   90.00
_cell.angle_gamma   90.00
#
_symmetry.space_group_name_H-M   'P 1'
#
loop_
_entity.id
_entity.type
_entity.pdbx_description
1 polymer ?
#
loop_
_entity_poly.entity_id
_entity_poly.type
_entity_poly.pdbx_seq_one_letter_code
_entity_poly.pdbx_strand_id
1 'polypeptide(L)' 'MNEANIECKDLFLNADSGVDSKKFRDIPEKKGIIGKIKENPCNGDTKHEKYFDTDLYKRRYKIKKANAWLIVSKLYE' A
#
# COMPACT_ATOMS: atom_id res chain seq x y z
N MET A 1 -9.20 -8.32 -10.87
CA MET A 1 -10.10 -7.98 -9.74
C MET A 1 -11.54 -8.32 -10.06
N ASN A 2 -12.12 -7.75 -11.13
CA ASN A 2 -13.47 -8.11 -11.57
C ASN A 2 -13.60 -9.60 -11.96
N GLU A 3 -12.55 -10.18 -12.54
CA GLU A 3 -12.48 -11.61 -12.88
C GLU A 3 -12.53 -12.54 -11.65
N ALA A 4 -12.09 -12.07 -10.49
CA ALA A 4 -12.07 -12.87 -9.26
C ALA A 4 -13.33 -12.68 -8.40
N ASN A 5 -14.19 -11.71 -8.73
CA ASN A 5 -15.37 -11.32 -7.95
C ASN A 5 -15.10 -11.05 -6.46
N ILE A 6 -13.95 -10.47 -6.13
CA ILE A 6 -13.54 -10.16 -4.75
C ILE A 6 -13.81 -8.69 -4.44
N GLU A 7 -14.61 -8.42 -3.41
CA GLU A 7 -14.80 -7.07 -2.90
C GLU A 7 -13.49 -6.51 -2.32
N CYS A 8 -13.09 -5.33 -2.79
CA CYS A 8 -11.83 -4.69 -2.41
C CYS A 8 -12.03 -3.54 -1.43
N LYS A 9 -13.28 -3.28 -1.02
CA LYS A 9 -13.62 -2.26 -0.05
C LYS A 9 -12.94 -2.58 1.28
N ASP A 10 -12.41 -1.55 1.94
CA ASP A 10 -11.71 -1.65 3.23
C ASP A 10 -10.40 -2.48 3.22
N LEU A 11 -9.91 -2.85 2.04
CA LEU A 11 -8.62 -3.52 1.89
C LEU A 11 -7.46 -2.55 2.16
N PHE A 12 -6.38 -3.05 2.76
CA PHE A 12 -5.15 -2.28 2.97
C PHE A 12 -4.13 -2.53 1.86
N LEU A 13 -3.69 -1.45 1.21
CA LEU A 13 -2.63 -1.48 0.22
C LEU A 13 -1.39 -0.76 0.76
N ASN A 14 -0.25 -1.44 0.81
CA ASN A 14 1.05 -0.79 1.07
C ASN A 14 1.80 -0.62 -0.25
N ALA A 15 2.28 0.60 -0.53
CA ALA A 15 3.02 0.91 -1.73
C ALA A 15 4.24 1.80 -1.42
N ASP A 16 5.36 1.49 -2.06
CA ASP A 16 6.59 2.25 -1.93
C ASP A 16 6.55 3.53 -2.78
N SER A 17 7.42 4.50 -2.48
CA SER A 17 7.42 5.82 -3.13
C SER A 17 7.69 5.80 -4.63
N GLY A 18 8.28 4.71 -5.15
CA GLY A 18 8.52 4.56 -6.59
C GLY A 18 7.25 4.40 -7.43
N VAL A 19 6.12 4.05 -6.82
CA VAL A 19 4.81 3.95 -7.51
C VAL A 19 3.88 5.13 -7.22
N ASP A 20 4.36 6.12 -6.47
CA ASP A 20 3.57 7.29 -6.09
C ASP A 20 3.39 8.26 -7.26
N SER A 21 2.28 8.07 -7.97
CA SER A 21 1.78 8.95 -9.01
C SER A 21 0.31 9.27 -8.74
N LYS A 22 -0.17 10.42 -9.23
CA LYS A 22 -1.58 10.81 -9.11
C LYS A 22 -2.53 9.72 -9.63
N LYS A 23 -2.24 9.17 -10.81
CA LYS A 23 -3.01 8.07 -11.43
C LYS A 23 -3.06 6.84 -10.54
N PHE A 24 -1.98 6.53 -9.82
CA PHE A 24 -1.94 5.40 -8.91
C PHE A 24 -2.78 5.65 -7.66
N ARG A 25 -2.77 6.86 -7.11
CA ARG A 25 -3.59 7.24 -5.94
C ARG A 25 -5.10 7.22 -6.22
N ASP A 26 -5.51 7.56 -7.44
CA ASP A 26 -6.92 7.55 -7.83
C ASP A 26 -7.54 6.13 -7.82
N ILE A 27 -6.74 5.08 -7.99
CA ILE A 27 -7.24 3.70 -8.11
C ILE A 27 -7.74 3.16 -6.77
N PRO A 28 -6.97 3.22 -5.67
CA PRO A 28 -7.46 2.83 -4.34
C PRO A 28 -8.68 3.63 -3.90
N GLU A 29 -8.66 4.94 -4.12
CA GLU A 29 -9.73 5.85 -3.69
C GLU A 29 -11.07 5.49 -4.33
N LYS A 30 -11.09 5.25 -5.64
CA LYS A 30 -12.30 4.83 -6.37
C LYS A 30 -12.83 3.45 -5.95
N LYS A 31 -11.97 2.61 -5.36
CA LYS A 31 -12.32 1.24 -4.95
C LYS A 31 -12.59 1.09 -3.45
N GLY A 32 -12.48 2.18 -2.67
CA GLY A 32 -12.58 2.12 -1.21
C GLY A 32 -11.43 1.37 -0.54
N ILE A 33 -10.28 1.27 -1.20
CA ILE A 33 -9.06 0.66 -0.67
C ILE A 33 -8.31 1.71 0.17
N ILE A 34 -7.90 1.34 1.37
CA ILE A 34 -7.11 2.17 2.27
C ILE A 34 -5.62 2.07 1.86
N GLY A 35 -5.18 3.04 1.07
CA GLY A 35 -3.80 3.10 0.56
C GLY A 35 -2.81 3.75 1.52
N LYS A 36 -1.85 2.97 2.03
CA LYS A 36 -0.61 3.43 2.67
C LYS A 36 0.48 3.57 1.61
N ILE A 37 0.41 4.67 0.87
CA ILE A 37 1.35 4.99 -0.20
C ILE A 37 2.39 5.94 0.37
N LYS A 38 3.66 5.53 0.37
CA LYS A 38 4.76 6.41 0.75
C LYS A 38 4.91 7.52 -0.29
N GLU A 39 5.08 8.76 0.16
CA GLU A 39 5.27 9.87 -0.78
C GLU A 39 6.57 9.77 -1.57
N ASN A 40 6.50 10.16 -2.83
CA ASN A 40 7.68 10.42 -3.64
C ASN A 40 8.23 11.82 -3.35
N PRO A 41 9.41 11.96 -2.73
CA PRO A 41 10.01 13.26 -2.45
C PRO A 41 10.29 14.06 -3.74
N CYS A 42 10.37 13.41 -4.91
CA CYS A 42 10.52 14.07 -6.19
C CYS A 42 9.25 14.77 -6.70
N ASN A 43 8.07 14.51 -6.11
CA ASN A 43 6.80 15.13 -6.53
C ASN A 43 6.59 16.54 -5.95
N GLY A 44 7.52 17.07 -5.15
CA GLY A 44 7.56 18.46 -4.68
C GLY A 44 6.55 18.83 -3.60
N ASP A 45 5.36 18.24 -3.58
CA ASP A 45 4.33 18.47 -2.56
C ASP A 45 4.19 17.24 -1.63
N THR A 46 4.50 17.43 -0.34
CA THR A 46 4.59 16.37 0.69
C THR A 46 3.40 16.37 1.66
N LYS A 47 2.23 16.81 1.19
CA LYS A 47 1.03 17.03 2.02
C LYS A 47 0.00 15.89 1.97
N HIS A 48 0.34 14.79 1.34
CA HIS A 48 -0.53 13.66 1.05
C HIS A 48 -0.16 12.38 1.82
N GLU A 49 0.71 12.43 2.83
CA GLU A 49 0.97 11.31 3.75
C GLU A 49 -0.26 11.05 4.63
N LYS A 50 -1.21 10.27 4.10
CA LYS A 50 -2.32 9.72 4.88
C LYS A 50 -1.91 8.36 5.44
N TYR A 51 -1.36 8.38 6.65
CA TYR A 51 -1.19 7.14 7.42
C TYR A 51 -2.50 6.75 8.07
N PHE A 52 -2.95 5.52 7.81
CA PHE A 52 -4.12 4.95 8.51
C PHE A 52 -3.91 4.92 10.04
N ASP A 53 -2.70 4.57 10.48
CA ASP A 53 -2.33 4.49 11.89
C ASP A 53 -0.82 4.73 12.01
N THR A 54 -0.44 5.74 12.79
CA THR A 54 0.94 6.17 12.99
C THR A 54 1.76 5.19 13.82
N ASP A 55 1.16 4.51 14.79
CA ASP A 55 1.82 3.49 15.62
C ASP A 55 2.06 2.20 14.84
N LEU A 56 1.11 1.84 13.97
CA LEU A 56 1.28 0.75 13.02
C LEU A 56 2.38 1.07 12.00
N TYR A 57 2.50 2.32 11.58
CA TYR A 57 3.57 2.77 10.69
C TYR A 57 4.96 2.71 11.34
N LYS A 58 5.09 3.08 12.63
CA LYS A 58 6.35 2.88 13.39
C LYS A 58 6.82 1.43 13.36
N ARG A 59 5.87 0.48 13.27
CA ARG A 59 6.14 -0.97 13.22
C ARG A 59 6.27 -1.52 11.79
N ARG A 60 6.30 -0.69 10.74
CA ARG A 60 6.31 -1.10 9.31
C ARG A 60 7.38 -2.13 8.97
N TYR A 61 8.57 -2.04 9.56
CA TYR A 61 9.67 -2.98 9.28
C TYR A 61 9.35 -4.39 9.77
N LYS A 62 8.66 -4.53 10.91
CA LYS A 62 8.24 -5.84 11.43
C LYS A 62 7.19 -6.48 10.52
N ILE A 63 6.25 -5.67 10.03
CA ILE A 63 5.18 -6.10 9.10
C ILE A 63 5.79 -6.49 7.74
N LYS A 64 6.65 -5.63 7.16
CA LYS A 64 7.32 -5.91 5.89
C LYS A 64 8.19 -7.17 5.98
N LYS A 65 8.90 -7.36 7.09
CA LYS A 65 9.69 -8.57 7.34
C LYS A 65 8.79 -9.81 7.39
N ALA A 66 7.70 -9.79 8.17
CA ALA A 66 6.76 -10.90 8.23
C ALA A 66 6.16 -11.25 6.86
N ASN A 67 5.75 -10.24 6.09
CA ASN A 67 5.20 -10.45 4.74
C ASN A 67 6.24 -10.96 3.74
N ALA A 68 7.52 -10.58 3.89
CA ALA A 68 8.59 -11.10 3.04
C ALA A 68 8.72 -12.63 3.16
N TRP A 69 8.59 -13.19 4.37
CA TRP A 69 8.61 -14.64 4.56
C TRP A 69 7.46 -15.35 3.85
N LEU A 70 6.27 -14.76 3.85
CA LEU A 70 5.08 -15.32 3.20
C LEU A 70 5.17 -15.31 1.66
N ILE A 71 5.88 -14.33 1.10
CA ILE A 71 6.14 -14.25 -0.35
C ILE A 71 7.23 -15.24 -0.73
N VAL A 72 8.29 -15.35 0.08
CA VAL A 72 9.40 -16.29 -0.15
C VAL A 72 8.91 -17.73 -0.08
N SER A 73 8.05 -18.10 0.87
CA SER A 73 7.53 -19.47 0.96
C SER A 73 6.77 -19.91 -0.30
N LYS A 74 6.06 -18.98 -0.96
CA LYS A 74 5.34 -19.23 -2.22
C LYS A 74 6.22 -19.28 -3.47
N LEU A 75 7.48 -18.86 -3.39
CA LEU A 75 8.44 -18.95 -4.50
C LEU A 75 9.16 -20.30 -4.54
N TYR A 76 9.02 -21.11 -3.49
CA TYR A 76 9.62 -22.44 -3.37
C TYR A 76 8.58 -23.58 -3.44
N GLU A 77 7.33 -23.27 -3.77
CA GLU A 77 6.27 -24.22 -4.18
C GLU A 77 6.02 -24.09 -5.69
#